data_AF-A0A948KDJ0-F1
#
_entry.id   AF-A0A948KDJ0-F1
#
_cell.length_a   1.000
_cell.length_b   1.000
_cell.length_c   1.000
_cell.angle_alpha   90.00
_cell.angle_beta   90.00
_cell.angle_gamma   90.00
#
_symmetry.space_group_name_H-M   'P 1'
#
loop_
_entity.id
_entity.type
_entity.pdbx_description
1 polymer ?
#
loop_
_entity_poly.entity_id
_entity_poly.type
_entity_poly.pdbx_seq_one_letter_code
_entity_poly.pdbx_strand_id
1 'polypeptide(L)'
;MTRRKIKRLLALLKAKVEYPDRKIKIKLPTGFKKSFEEQSAFRGWINYHVTWDVDPKDPWMVISLKRSKVAEWHRELIKVVPVITPDGEIVEAEEWAKRSASTN
;
A
#
# COMPACT_ATOMS: atom_id res chain seq x y z
N MET A 1 10.86 7.32 18.84
CA MET A 1 9.64 6.48 18.81
C MET A 1 9.84 5.41 17.72
N THR A 2 9.49 4.14 17.95
CA THR A 2 9.79 3.06 16.98
C THR A 2 8.82 3.08 15.77
N ARG A 3 9.28 2.61 14.60
CA ARG A 3 8.46 2.46 13.38
C ARG A 3 7.15 1.70 13.65
N ARG A 4 7.23 0.61 14.43
CA ARG A 4 6.07 -0.20 14.84
C ARG A 4 5.06 0.62 15.65
N LYS A 5 5.53 1.46 16.58
CA LYS A 5 4.66 2.32 17.40
C LYS A 5 4.01 3.42 16.56
N ILE A 6 4.75 4.03 15.63
CA ILE A 6 4.23 5.02 14.68
C ILE A 6 3.14 4.41 13.80
N LYS A 7 3.42 3.28 13.15
CA LYS A 7 2.44 2.55 12.32
C LYS A 7 1.16 2.22 13.10
N ARG A 8 1.29 1.79 14.36
CA ARG A 8 0.13 1.52 15.23
C ARG A 8 -0.71 2.77 15.49
N LEU A 9 -0.09 3.91 15.81
CA LEU A 9 -0.82 5.16 16.06
C LEU A 9 -1.55 5.65 14.80
N LEU A 10 -0.93 5.53 13.63
CA LEU A 10 -1.52 5.90 12.35
C LEU A 10 -2.70 4.97 11.97
N ALA A 11 -2.58 3.68 12.23
CA ALA A 11 -3.69 2.73 12.07
C ALA A 11 -4.88 3.05 12.97
N LEU A 12 -4.64 3.46 14.22
CA LEU A 12 -5.70 3.88 15.14
C LEU A 12 -6.37 5.18 14.67
N LEU A 13 -5.60 6.14 14.16
CA LEU A 13 -6.14 7.38 13.58
C LEU A 13 -7.05 7.10 12.39
N LYS A 14 -6.63 6.20 11.48
CA LYS A 14 -7.47 5.71 10.39
C LYS A 14 -8.75 5.06 10.91
N ALA A 15 -8.64 4.13 11.87
CA ALA A 15 -9.80 3.43 12.42
C ALA A 15 -10.83 4.38 13.05
N LYS A 16 -10.38 5.49 13.67
CA LYS A 16 -11.29 6.51 14.23
C LYS A 16 -12.11 7.23 13.15
N VAL A 17 -11.55 7.40 11.95
CA VAL A 17 -12.26 8.00 10.81
C VAL A 17 -13.15 6.98 10.11
N GLU A 18 -12.71 5.73 10.02
CA GLU A 18 -13.43 4.64 9.35
C GLU A 18 -14.63 4.13 10.18
N TYR A 19 -14.54 4.18 11.51
CA TYR A 19 -15.58 3.72 12.43
C TYR A 19 -15.99 4.85 13.39
N PRO A 20 -16.68 5.91 12.91
CA PRO A 20 -17.03 7.07 13.73
C PRO A 20 -17.91 6.72 14.94
N ASP A 21 -18.74 5.67 14.82
CA ASP A 21 -19.63 5.21 15.89
C ASP A 21 -18.89 4.47 17.02
N ARG A 22 -17.64 4.06 16.78
CA ARG A 22 -16.81 3.41 17.80
C ARG A 22 -16.06 4.46 18.61
N LYS A 23 -16.23 4.44 19.94
CA LYS A 23 -15.47 5.28 20.88
C LYS A 23 -14.01 4.81 21.00
N ILE A 24 -13.19 5.07 19.97
CA ILE A 24 -11.76 4.77 19.97
C ILE A 24 -11.00 5.87 20.73
N LYS A 25 -10.51 5.55 21.93
CA LYS A 25 -9.62 6.44 22.70
C LYS A 25 -8.17 6.25 22.24
N ILE A 26 -7.57 7.31 21.70
CA ILE A 26 -6.17 7.30 21.22
C ILE A 26 -5.39 8.33 22.04
N LYS A 27 -4.31 7.88 22.69
CA LYS A 27 -3.31 8.79 23.28
C LYS A 27 -2.27 9.11 22.23
N LEU A 28 -2.32 10.32 21.70
CA LEU A 28 -1.38 10.81 20.69
C LEU A 28 -0.33 11.71 21.33
N PRO A 29 0.94 11.61 20.92
CA PRO A 29 1.92 12.64 21.23
C PRO A 29 1.47 14.00 20.68
N THR A 30 1.84 15.09 21.35
CA THR A 30 1.57 16.46 20.90
C THR A 30 2.09 16.67 19.48
N GLY A 31 1.26 17.26 18.61
CA GLY A 31 1.63 17.52 17.22
C GLY A 31 1.67 16.29 16.30
N PHE A 32 1.54 15.06 16.81
CA PHE A 32 1.67 13.84 16.01
C PHE A 32 0.68 13.81 14.85
N LYS A 33 -0.62 14.01 15.10
CA LYS A 33 -1.62 13.98 14.02
C LYS A 33 -1.33 15.03 12.94
N LYS A 34 -1.02 16.26 13.38
CA LYS A 34 -0.74 17.41 12.52
C LYS A 34 0.50 17.20 11.65
N SER A 35 1.58 16.65 12.20
CA SER A 35 2.83 16.39 11.46
C SER A 35 2.67 15.40 10.30
N PHE A 36 1.66 14.53 10.34
CA PHE A 36 1.32 13.62 9.23
C PHE A 36 0.31 14.25 8.27
N GLU A 37 -0.64 15.05 8.78
CA GLU A 37 -1.65 15.74 7.96
C GLU A 37 -1.06 16.83 7.07
N GLU A 38 0.03 17.47 7.49
CA GLU A 38 0.70 18.56 6.76
C GLU A 38 1.61 18.07 5.62
N GLN A 39 1.82 16.77 5.49
CA GLN A 39 2.73 16.23 4.48
C GLN A 39 2.10 16.28 3.09
N SER A 40 2.87 16.69 2.08
CA SER A 40 2.41 16.83 0.69
C SER A 40 1.87 15.52 0.09
N ALA A 41 2.34 14.38 0.59
CA ALA A 41 1.89 13.04 0.20
C ALA A 41 0.61 12.57 0.92
N PHE A 42 0.15 13.27 1.95
CA PHE A 42 -1.05 12.91 2.69
C PHE A 42 -2.30 13.12 1.82
N ARG A 43 -3.20 12.14 1.81
CA ARG A 43 -4.44 12.13 0.99
C ARG A 43 -5.70 11.94 1.82
N GLY A 44 -5.60 12.22 3.12
CA GLY A 44 -6.66 11.98 4.09
C GLY A 44 -6.58 10.61 4.76
N TRP A 45 -7.16 10.51 5.96
CA TRP A 45 -7.10 9.29 6.79
C TRP A 45 -7.83 8.09 6.18
N ILE A 46 -8.91 8.32 5.43
CA ILE A 46 -9.65 7.25 4.77
C ILE A 46 -8.81 6.58 3.66
N ASN A 47 -8.05 7.41 2.93
CA ASN A 47 -7.14 7.00 1.86
C ASN A 47 -5.75 6.62 2.37
N TYR A 48 -5.54 6.58 3.68
CA TYR A 48 -4.23 6.32 4.26
C TYR A 48 -3.66 4.95 3.85
N HIS A 49 -4.51 4.01 3.41
CA HIS A 49 -4.10 2.71 2.84
C HIS A 49 -3.36 2.82 1.49
N VAL A 50 -3.56 3.91 0.74
CA VAL A 50 -2.81 4.25 -0.48
C VAL A 50 -1.45 4.88 -0.14
N THR A 51 -1.34 5.47 1.05
CA THR A 51 -0.14 6.15 1.57
C THR A 51 0.52 5.37 2.72
N TRP A 52 0.31 4.06 2.77
CA TRP A 52 0.40 3.30 4.03
C TRP A 52 1.80 2.99 4.52
N ASP A 53 2.84 3.32 3.75
CA ASP A 53 4.19 3.10 4.23
C ASP A 53 4.81 4.39 4.77
N VAL A 54 5.42 4.23 5.93
CA VAL A 54 6.38 5.19 6.46
C VAL A 54 7.75 4.79 5.96
N ASP A 55 8.56 5.76 5.56
CA ASP A 55 9.86 5.50 4.96
C ASP A 55 10.69 4.54 5.85
N PRO A 56 11.28 3.48 5.29
CA PRO A 56 12.13 2.56 6.05
C PRO A 56 13.31 3.27 6.73
N LYS A 57 13.79 4.37 6.14
CA LYS A 57 14.87 5.22 6.61
C LYS A 57 14.36 6.36 7.49
N ASP A 58 13.17 6.90 7.21
CA ASP A 58 12.50 7.91 8.05
C ASP A 58 11.04 7.54 8.39
N PRO A 59 10.79 6.99 9.60
CA PRO A 59 9.46 6.54 9.99
C PRO A 59 8.45 7.68 10.20
N TRP A 60 8.84 8.95 10.11
CA TRP A 60 7.94 10.11 10.16
C TRP A 60 7.46 10.58 8.79
N MET A 61 8.06 10.11 7.69
CA MET A 61 7.67 10.48 6.34
C MET A 61 6.62 9.53 5.76
N VAL A 62 5.49 10.07 5.29
CA VAL A 62 4.43 9.36 4.57
C VAL A 62 4.84 9.20 3.12
N ILE A 63 4.82 7.97 2.63
CA ILE A 63 5.04 7.68 1.23
C ILE A 63 3.68 7.46 0.57
N SER A 64 3.35 8.28 -0.43
CA SER A 64 2.28 7.94 -1.37
C SER A 64 2.80 6.81 -2.26
N LEU A 65 2.17 5.64 -2.20
CA LEU A 65 2.53 4.57 -3.13
C LEU A 65 2.14 5.04 -4.53
N LYS A 66 3.10 5.13 -5.46
CA LYS A 66 2.81 5.44 -6.88
C LYS A 66 1.87 4.42 -7.53
N ARG A 67 1.74 3.22 -6.93
CA ARG A 67 0.87 2.12 -7.36
C ARG A 67 0.26 1.46 -6.12
N SER A 68 -1.00 1.02 -6.20
CA SER A 68 -1.60 0.28 -5.08
C SER A 68 -0.84 -1.02 -4.83
N LYS A 69 -0.82 -1.51 -3.59
CA LYS A 69 -0.23 -2.83 -3.27
C LYS A 69 -0.86 -3.96 -4.08
N VAL A 70 -2.14 -3.83 -4.41
CA VAL A 70 -2.85 -4.77 -5.28
C VAL A 70 -2.29 -4.74 -6.70
N ALA A 71 -2.00 -3.55 -7.25
CA ALA A 71 -1.38 -3.43 -8.57
C ALA A 71 0.07 -3.94 -8.58
N GLU A 72 0.82 -3.70 -7.50
CA GLU A 72 2.17 -4.24 -7.31
C GLU A 72 2.15 -5.77 -7.21
N TRP A 73 1.22 -6.32 -6.42
CA TRP A 73 0.99 -7.75 -6.29
C TRP A 73 0.61 -8.42 -7.62
N HIS A 74 -0.34 -7.85 -8.37
CA HIS A 74 -0.69 -8.37 -9.70
C HIS A 74 0.50 -8.33 -10.67
N ARG A 75 1.31 -7.27 -10.62
CA ARG A 75 2.51 -7.17 -11.48
C ARG A 75 3.52 -8.26 -11.17
N GLU A 76 3.74 -8.58 -9.90
CA GLU A 76 4.66 -9.65 -9.51
C GLU A 76 4.06 -11.03 -9.81
N LEU A 77 2.75 -11.24 -9.55
CA LEU A 77 2.06 -12.49 -9.87
C LEU A 77 2.14 -12.84 -11.36
N ILE A 78 1.95 -11.86 -12.25
CA ILE A 78 2.02 -12.09 -13.70
C ILE A 78 3.36 -12.69 -14.14
N LYS A 79 4.44 -12.50 -13.37
CA LYS A 79 5.76 -13.06 -13.69
C LYS A 79 5.92 -14.54 -13.30
N VAL A 80 5.03 -15.07 -12.46
CA VAL A 80 5.19 -16.40 -11.86
C VAL A 80 3.96 -17.30 -12.06
N VAL A 81 2.79 -16.74 -12.35
CA VAL A 81 1.56 -17.50 -12.54
C VAL A 81 1.51 -18.04 -13.97
N PRO A 82 1.36 -19.37 -14.16
CA PRO A 82 1.18 -19.96 -15.48
C PRO A 82 -0.05 -19.37 -16.20
N VAL A 83 0.08 -19.16 -17.50
CA VAL A 83 -0.93 -18.55 -18.36
C VAL A 83 -1.65 -19.65 -19.13
N ILE A 84 -2.98 -19.58 -19.15
CA ILE A 84 -3.81 -20.42 -20.01
C ILE A 84 -3.96 -19.68 -21.35
N THR A 85 -3.47 -20.27 -22.43
CA THR A 85 -3.56 -19.68 -23.77
C THR A 85 -4.99 -19.77 -24.33
N PRO A 86 -5.34 -19.01 -25.38
CA PRO A 86 -6.64 -19.15 -26.06
C PRO A 86 -6.92 -20.57 -26.56
N ASP A 87 -5.87 -21.34 -26.84
CA ASP A 87 -5.94 -22.73 -27.30
C ASP A 87 -6.09 -23.74 -26.13
N GLY A 88 -6.13 -23.25 -24.88
CA GLY A 88 -6.31 -24.07 -23.68
C GLY A 88 -5.02 -24.67 -23.10
N GLU A 89 -3.85 -24.30 -23.63
CA GLU A 89 -2.56 -24.78 -23.12
C GLU A 89 -2.13 -24.00 -21.86
N ILE A 90 -1.51 -24.68 -20.90
CA ILE A 90 -0.90 -24.04 -19.73
C ILE A 90 0.57 -23.80 -20.03
N VAL A 91 0.98 -22.53 -20.01
CA VAL A 91 2.34 -22.10 -20.33
C VAL A 91 2.93 -21.33 -19.17
N GLU A 92 4.21 -21.56 -18.85
CA GLU A 92 4.89 -20.80 -17.80
C GLU A 92 4.95 -19.31 -18.13
N ALA A 93 4.84 -18.45 -17.10
CA ALA A 93 4.79 -17.00 -17.27
C ALA A 93 5.95 -16.43 -18.09
N GLU A 94 7.15 -16.98 -17.91
CA GLU A 94 8.36 -16.56 -18.63
C GLU A 94 8.31 -16.92 -20.12
N GLU A 95 7.79 -18.10 -20.44
CA GLU A 95 7.62 -18.55 -21.82
C GLU A 95 6.53 -17.73 -22.53
N TRP A 96 5.41 -17.48 -21.86
CA TRP A 96 4.35 -16.61 -22.38
C TRP A 96 4.86 -15.18 -22.63
N ALA A 97 5.67 -14.62 -21.72
CA ALA A 97 6.27 -13.30 -21.90
C ALA A 97 7.16 -13.22 -23.14
N LYS A 98 7.95 -14.27 -23.43
CA LYS A 98 8.76 -14.37 -24.66
C LYS A 98 7.86 -14.41 -25.91
N ARG A 99 6.84 -15.27 -25.94
CA ARG A 99 5.88 -15.37 -27.06
C ARG A 99 5.18 -14.02 -27.34
N SER A 100 4.73 -13.35 -26.28
CA SER A 100 4.03 -12.07 -26.36
C SER A 100 4.92 -10.94 -26.88
N ALA A 101 6.21 -10.94 -26.51
CA ALA A 101 7.17 -9.94 -26.94
C ALA A 101 7.61 -10.11 -28.40
N SER A 102 7.57 -11.34 -28.94
CA SER A 102 7.91 -11.66 -30.34
C SER A 102 6.80 -11.33 -31.34
N THR A 103 5.62 -10.93 -30.87
CA THR A 103 4.45 -10.63 -31.72
C THR A 103 4.24 -9.11 -31.91
N ASN A 104 5.17 -8.28 -31.42
CA ASN A 104 5.29 -6.84 -31.70
C ASN A 104 6.50 -6.57 -32.58
#